data_AF-A0A965CSB0-F1
#
_entry.id   AF-A0A965CSB0-F1
#
_cell.length_a   1.000
_cell.length_b   1.000
_cell.length_c   1.000
_cell.angle_alpha   90.00
_cell.angle_beta   90.00
_cell.angle_gamma   90.00
#
_symmetry.space_group_name_H-M   'P 1'
#
loop_
_entity.id
_entity.type
_entity.pdbx_description
1 polymer ?
#
loop_
_entity_poly.entity_id
_entity_poly.type
_entity_poly.pdbx_seq_one_letter_code
_entity_poly.pdbx_strand_id
1 'polypeptide(L)' 'MLLFGDDPILAYQGLFQGAFGSGRAWSSTIRKMIPLILTGLSVAVAFKAGLFNIGASGQF' A
#
# COMPACT_ATOMS: atom_id res chain seq x y z
N MET A 1 -12.52 2.07 15.78
CA MET A 1 -11.41 2.30 16.73
C MET A 1 -11.90 3.13 17.88
N LEU A 2 -11.44 4.37 18.14
CA LEU A 2 -11.78 5.04 19.41
C LEU A 2 -13.28 5.25 19.67
N LEU A 3 -14.04 5.70 18.66
CA LEU A 3 -15.50 5.91 18.79
C LEU A 3 -16.31 4.61 18.86
N PHE A 4 -15.69 3.48 18.52
CA PHE A 4 -16.33 2.15 18.50
C PHE A 4 -15.78 1.24 19.60
N GLY A 5 -14.90 1.75 20.48
CA GLY A 5 -14.33 1.01 21.61
C GLY A 5 -13.07 0.18 21.29
N ASP A 6 -12.53 0.24 20.07
CA ASP A 6 -11.27 -0.46 19.75
C ASP A 6 -10.04 0.41 20.01
N ASP A 7 -8.99 -0.21 20.54
CA ASP A 7 -7.68 0.42 20.73
C ASP A 7 -6.95 0.64 19.39
N PRO A 8 -6.78 1.90 18.94
CA PRO A 8 -6.07 2.18 17.70
C PRO A 8 -4.59 1.79 17.78
N ILE A 9 -3.96 1.89 18.96
CA ILE A 9 -2.53 1.57 19.13
C ILE A 9 -2.31 0.09 18.85
N LEU A 10 -3.15 -0.78 19.43
CA LEU A 10 -3.11 -2.22 19.19
C LEU A 10 -3.36 -2.56 17.72
N ALA A 11 -4.28 -1.85 17.05
CA ALA A 11 -4.52 -2.05 15.62
C ALA A 11 -3.30 -1.69 14.75
N TYR A 12 -2.63 -0.56 15.02
CA TYR A 12 -1.41 -0.19 14.30
C TYR A 12 -0.27 -1.16 14.60
N GLN A 13 -0.11 -1.63 15.84
CA GLN A 13 0.84 -2.69 16.17
C GLN A 13 0.56 -3.97 15.37
N GLY A 14 -0.72 -4.34 15.23
CA GLY A 14 -1.15 -5.43 14.38
C GLY A 14 -0.77 -5.25 12.91
N LEU A 15 -0.89 -4.04 12.36
CA LEU A 15 -0.45 -3.73 10.99
C LEU A 15 1.07 -3.89 10.83
N PHE A 16 1.86 -3.36 11.77
CA PHE A 16 3.31 -3.52 11.75
C PHE A 16 3.72 -4.99 11.86
N GLN A 17 3.12 -5.74 12.78
CA GLN A 17 3.38 -7.17 12.92
C GLN A 17 2.96 -7.95 11.68
N GLY A 18 1.81 -7.62 11.07
CA GLY A 18 1.33 -8.25 9.85
C GLY A 18 2.17 -7.93 8.62
N ALA A 19 2.83 -6.77 8.56
CA ALA A 19 3.66 -6.35 7.45
C ALA A 19 5.12 -6.82 7.57
N PHE A 20 5.67 -6.87 8.80
CA PHE A 20 7.11 -7.08 9.06
C PHE A 20 7.42 -8.24 10.02
N GLY A 21 6.42 -8.81 10.71
CA GLY A 21 6.62 -9.77 11.80
C GLY A 21 7.16 -11.15 11.42
N SER A 22 7.33 -11.43 10.13
CA SER A 22 8.03 -12.63 9.64
C SER A 22 8.58 -12.40 8.23
N GLY A 23 9.54 -13.23 7.81
CA GLY A 23 10.05 -13.18 6.44
C GLY A 23 8.95 -13.40 5.38
N ARG A 24 7.96 -14.26 5.67
CA ARG A 24 6.80 -14.47 4.78
C ARG A 24 5.92 -13.23 4.70
N ALA A 25 5.58 -12.64 5.85
CA ALA A 25 4.81 -11.38 5.93
C ALA A 25 5.50 -10.29 5.11
N TRP A 26 6.80 -10.09 5.34
CA TRP A 26 7.60 -9.11 4.61
C TRP A 26 7.63 -9.37 3.10
N SER A 27 7.82 -10.62 2.69
CA SER A 27 7.80 -10.98 1.26
C SER A 27 6.44 -10.72 0.61
N SER A 28 5.34 -10.92 1.34
CA SER A 28 3.98 -10.65 0.87
C SER A 28 3.76 -9.15 0.72
N THR A 29 4.21 -8.36 1.70
CA THR A 29 4.17 -6.89 1.68
C THR A 29 4.90 -6.36 0.45
N ILE A 30 6.15 -6.77 0.23
CA ILE A 30 6.93 -6.34 -0.96
C ILE A 30 6.21 -6.72 -2.25
N ARG A 31 5.74 -7.97 -2.37
CA ARG A 31 5.10 -8.47 -3.59
C ARG A 31 3.85 -7.66 -3.96
N LYS A 32 3.07 -7.23 -2.96
CA LYS A 32 1.90 -6.36 -3.17
C LYS A 32 2.30 -4.91 -3.45
N MET A 33 3.39 -4.43 -2.85
CA MET A 33 3.86 -3.05 -2.99
C MET A 33 4.48 -2.77 -4.37
N ILE A 34 5.21 -3.73 -4.97
CA ILE A 34 5.87 -3.56 -6.27
C ILE A 34 4.94 -3.02 -7.37
N PRO A 35 3.78 -3.64 -7.68
CA PRO A 35 2.91 -3.13 -8.75
C PRO A 35 2.34 -1.74 -8.45
N LEU A 36 2.11 -1.40 -7.17
CA LEU A 36 1.64 -0.07 -6.76
C LEU A 36 2.71 0.99 -7.01
N ILE A 37 3.97 0.72 -6.66
CA ILE A 37 5.09 1.63 -6.92
C ILE A 37 5.27 1.85 -8.42
N LEU A 38 5.27 0.77 -9.21
CA LEU A 38 5.43 0.87 -10.66
C LEU A 38 4.26 1.62 -11.32
N THR A 39 3.06 1.46 -10.79
CA THR A 39 1.89 2.22 -11.21
C THR A 39 2.04 3.71 -10.89
N GLY A 40 2.47 4.05 -9.67
CA GLY A 40 2.73 5.45 -9.31
C GLY A 40 3.81 6.08 -10.19
N LEU A 41 4.86 5.32 -10.52
CA LEU A 41 5.92 5.76 -11.42
C LEU A 41 5.40 6.01 -12.84
N SER A 42 4.57 5.11 -13.39
CA SER A 42 4.02 5.29 -14.73
C SER A 42 3.11 6.51 -14.83
N VAL A 43 2.28 6.76 -13.81
CA VAL A 43 1.43 7.96 -13.71
C VAL A 43 2.28 9.22 -13.61
N ALA A 44 3.32 9.22 -12.76
CA ALA A 44 4.19 10.38 -12.59
C ALA A 44 4.92 10.77 -13.90
N VAL A 45 5.39 9.78 -14.65
CA VAL A 45 6.01 10.01 -15.97
C VAL A 45 5.01 10.54 -16.98
N ALA A 46 3.80 9.96 -17.06
CA ALA A 46 2.76 10.40 -17.99
C ALA A 46 2.30 11.84 -17.70
N PHE A 47 2.07 12.18 -16.43
CA PHE A 47 1.70 13.54 -16.02
C PHE A 47 2.78 14.57 -16.36
N LYS A 48 4.07 14.21 -16.21
CA LYS A 48 5.17 15.08 -16.62
C LYS A 48 5.16 15.35 -18.13
N ALA A 49 4.62 14.43 -18.93
CA ALA A 49 4.46 14.57 -20.38
C ALA A 49 3.11 15.22 -20.80
N GLY A 50 2.27 15.66 -19.86
CA GLY A 50 0.94 16.21 -20.14
C GLY A 50 -0.10 15.16 -20.53
N LEU A 51 0.17 13.88 -20.30
CA LEU A 51 -0.72 12.76 -20.60
C LEU A 51 -1.45 12.32 -19.34
N PHE A 52 -2.75 12.07 -19.44
CA PHE A 52 -3.54 11.54 -18.32
C PHE A 52 -3.58 10.01 -18.35
N ASN A 53 -3.28 9.36 -17.21
CA ASN A 53 -3.42 7.91 -17.06
C ASN A 53 -4.67 7.59 -16.21
N ILE A 54 -5.58 6.77 -16.75
CA ILE A 54 -6.84 6.36 -16.09
C ILE A 54 -6.65 5.06 -15.29
N GLY A 55 -5.76 4.17 -15.75
CA GLY A 55 -5.58 2.84 -15.17
C GLY A 55 -4.49 2.81 -14.11
N ALA A 56 -4.87 2.53 -12.86
CA ALA A 56 -3.93 2.28 -11.77
C ALA A 56 -4.20 0.93 -11.10
N SER A 57 -3.13 0.16 -10.83
CA SER A 57 -3.23 -1.05 -10.02
C SER A 57 -3.75 -0.72 -8.62
N GLY A 58 -4.70 -1.51 -8.11
CA GLY A 58 -5.31 -1.32 -6.78
C GLY A 58 -6.62 -0.52 -6.76
N GLN A 59 -7.22 -0.22 -7.92
CA GLN A 59 -8.52 0.45 -8.04
C GLN A 59 -9.75 -0.51 -7.95
N PHE A 60 -9.69 -1.58 -7.16
CA PHE A 60 -10.80 -2.55 -7.01
C PHE A 60 -11.12 -2.84 -5.55
#